data_AF-A0ABD2NZX7-F1
#
_entry.id   AF-A0ABD2NZX7-F1
#
_cell.length_a   1.000
_cell.length_b   1.000
_cell.length_c   1.000
_cell.angle_alpha   90.00
_cell.angle_beta   90.00
_cell.angle_gamma   90.00
#
_symmetry.space_group_name_H-M   'P 1'
#
loop_
_entity.id
_entity.type
_entity.pdbx_description
1 polymer ?
#
loop_
_entity_poly.entity_id
_entity_poly.type
_entity_poly.pdbx_seq_one_letter_code
_entity_poly.pdbx_strand_id
1 'polypeptide(L)'
;MGSILNENLMRINEWMSGRNLNISVTKSKAMLFAKGRRPQEVPDVRIGNNEIPWTQVHKYLGFHLEPALKWKMHIDMMCGGALKGHNIIKSLARVSWDPTL
;
A
#
# COMPACT_ATOMS: atom_id res chain seq x y z
N MET A 1 -2.58 -23.16 -9.90
CA MET A 1 -2.69 -22.31 -8.68
C MET A 1 -3.50 -21.04 -8.92
N GLY A 2 -3.35 -20.33 -10.05
CA GLY A 2 -4.09 -19.08 -10.33
C GLY A 2 -5.59 -19.21 -10.64
N SER A 3 -6.07 -20.40 -11.02
CA SER A 3 -7.48 -20.63 -11.37
C SER A 3 -8.43 -20.48 -10.17
N ILE A 4 -8.08 -21.07 -9.03
CA ILE A 4 -8.92 -21.01 -7.81
C ILE A 4 -9.01 -19.58 -7.27
N LEU A 5 -7.91 -18.82 -7.31
CA LEU A 5 -7.91 -17.42 -6.86
C LEU A 5 -8.90 -16.58 -7.68
N ASN A 6 -8.79 -16.65 -9.01
CA ASN A 6 -9.66 -15.87 -9.90
C ASN A 6 -11.12 -16.34 -9.85
N GLU A 7 -11.37 -17.63 -9.66
CA GLU A 7 -12.72 -18.16 -9.44
C GLU A 7 -13.36 -17.59 -8.17
N ASN A 8 -12.62 -17.54 -7.06
CA ASN A 8 -13.10 -16.93 -5.82
C ASN A 8 -13.33 -15.43 -5.97
N LEU A 9 -12.42 -14.72 -6.66
CA LEU A 9 -12.59 -13.29 -6.96
C LEU A 9 -13.83 -13.03 -7.82
N MET A 10 -14.15 -13.91 -8.76
CA MET A 10 -15.37 -13.84 -9.56
C MET A 10 -16.63 -13.97 -8.69
N ARG A 11 -16.69 -14.99 -7.83
CA ARG A 11 -17.81 -15.19 -6.88
C ARG A 11 -17.98 -13.98 -5.95
N ILE A 12 -16.88 -13.43 -5.47
CA ILE A 12 -16.86 -12.22 -4.63
C ILE A 12 -17.41 -11.01 -5.40
N ASN A 13 -17.02 -10.86 -6.68
CA ASN A 13 -17.49 -9.79 -7.54
C ASN A 13 -19.00 -9.88 -7.84
N GLU A 14 -19.51 -11.10 -8.07
CA GLU A 14 -20.95 -11.36 -8.23
C GLU A 14 -21.74 -11.03 -6.97
N TRP A 15 -21.24 -11.45 -5.80
CA TRP A 15 -21.85 -11.15 -4.52
C TRP A 15 -21.90 -9.65 -4.22
N MET A 16 -20.83 -8.91 -4.55
CA MET A 16 -20.80 -7.45 -4.42
C MET A 16 -21.78 -6.78 -5.39
N SER A 17 -21.82 -7.24 -6.64
CA SER A 17 -22.73 -6.71 -7.66
C SER A 17 -24.19 -6.88 -7.27
N GLY A 18 -24.56 -8.02 -6.68
CA GLY A 18 -25.90 -8.26 -6.13
C GLY A 18 -26.27 -7.36 -4.94
N ARG A 19 -25.29 -6.65 -4.35
CA ARG A 19 -25.47 -5.69 -3.24
C ARG A 19 -25.24 -4.25 -3.66
N ASN A 20 -25.24 -3.96 -4.97
CA ASN A 20 -24.96 -2.63 -5.53
C ASN A 20 -23.56 -2.09 -5.16
N LEU A 21 -22.60 -2.98 -4.86
CA LEU A 21 -21.20 -2.62 -4.63
C LEU A 21 -20.42 -2.92 -5.91
N ASN A 22 -19.86 -1.88 -6.54
CA ASN A 22 -19.06 -2.02 -7.75
C ASN A 22 -17.57 -1.81 -7.46
N ILE A 23 -16.73 -2.75 -7.90
CA ILE A 23 -15.28 -2.66 -7.72
C ILE A 23 -14.67 -1.89 -8.89
N SER A 24 -14.03 -0.75 -8.59
CA SER A 24 -13.35 0.04 -9.61
C SER A 24 -11.98 -0.55 -9.94
N VAL A 25 -11.90 -1.35 -11.01
CA VAL A 25 -10.64 -1.98 -11.47
C VAL A 25 -9.48 -0.97 -11.59
N THR A 26 -9.76 0.23 -12.11
CA THR A 26 -8.76 1.30 -12.29
C THR A 26 -8.16 1.83 -10.99
N LYS A 27 -8.91 1.77 -9.88
CA LYS A 27 -8.48 2.24 -8.55
C LYS A 27 -7.90 1.11 -7.70
N SER A 28 -8.22 -0.13 -8.05
CA SER A 28 -7.74 -1.32 -7.35
C SER A 28 -6.29 -1.65 -7.74
N LYS A 29 -5.53 -2.14 -6.77
CA LYS A 29 -4.16 -2.64 -6.95
C LYS A 29 -4.01 -3.96 -6.20
N ALA A 30 -3.24 -4.89 -6.76
CA ALA A 30 -2.96 -6.17 -6.12
C ALA A 30 -1.65 -6.09 -5.33
N MET A 31 -1.63 -6.65 -4.12
CA MET A 31 -0.46 -6.71 -3.24
C MET A 31 -0.47 -8.00 -2.43
N LEU A 32 0.68 -8.68 -2.34
CA LEU A 32 0.80 -9.97 -1.66
C LEU A 32 1.57 -9.79 -0.34
N PHE A 33 0.90 -10.06 0.77
CA PHE A 33 1.53 -10.12 2.09
C PHE A 33 1.84 -11.59 2.42
N ALA A 34 3.12 -11.91 2.58
CA ALA A 34 3.56 -13.26 2.92
C ALA A 34 4.66 -13.21 4.00
N LYS A 35 4.56 -14.08 5.00
CA LYS A 35 5.59 -14.28 6.02
C LYS A 35 6.63 -15.28 5.48
N GLY A 36 7.76 -14.79 5.00
CA GLY A 36 8.87 -15.62 4.51
C GLY A 36 9.10 -15.53 3.00
N ARG A 37 9.37 -16.67 2.34
CA ARG A 37 9.62 -16.70 0.89
C ARG A 37 8.37 -16.30 0.13
N ARG A 38 8.50 -15.29 -0.71
CA ARG A 38 7.48 -14.94 -1.69
C ARG A 38 7.56 -15.91 -2.86
N PRO A 39 6.42 -16.28 -3.46
CA PRO A 39 6.43 -17.03 -4.70
C PRO A 39 7.19 -16.21 -5.77
N GLN A 40 7.99 -16.92 -6.56
CA GLN A 40 8.77 -16.31 -7.65
C GLN A 40 7.84 -15.79 -8.76
N GLU A 41 6.70 -16.44 -8.94
CA GLU A 41 5.63 -16.02 -9.85
C GLU A 41 4.39 -15.67 -9.03
N VAL A 42 3.97 -14.41 -9.13
CA VAL A 42 2.67 -13.97 -8.63
C VAL A 42 1.59 -14.33 -9.66
N PRO A 43 0.47 -14.94 -9.24
CA PRO A 43 -0.60 -15.29 -10.18
C PRO A 43 -1.27 -14.04 -10.76
N ASP A 44 -1.75 -14.13 -11.98
CA ASP A 44 -2.59 -13.09 -12.59
C ASP A 44 -3.85 -12.88 -11.73
N VAL A 45 -4.09 -11.64 -11.31
CA VAL A 45 -5.28 -11.25 -10.54
C VAL A 45 -6.25 -10.56 -11.48
N ARG A 46 -7.42 -11.17 -11.68
CA ARG A 46 -8.46 -10.64 -12.58
C ARG A 46 -9.76 -10.44 -11.80
N ILE A 47 -10.42 -9.31 -12.01
CA ILE A 47 -11.79 -9.06 -11.53
C ILE A 47 -12.69 -8.87 -12.76
N GLY A 48 -13.61 -9.81 -12.94
CA GLY A 48 -14.40 -9.91 -14.16
C GLY A 48 -13.47 -10.16 -15.36
N ASN A 49 -13.51 -9.27 -16.34
CA ASN A 49 -12.69 -9.38 -17.57
C ASN A 49 -11.42 -8.53 -17.54
N ASN A 50 -11.13 -7.83 -16.44
CA ASN A 50 -10.01 -6.91 -16.37
C ASN A 50 -8.91 -7.39 -15.41
N GLU A 51 -7.66 -7.18 -15.79
CA GLU A 51 -6.49 -7.51 -15.00
C GLU A 51 -6.13 -6.37 -14.03
N ILE A 52 -5.72 -6.74 -12.81
CA ILE A 52 -5.30 -5.80 -11.78
C ILE A 52 -3.78 -5.81 -11.69
N PRO A 53 -3.13 -4.63 -11.84
CA PRO A 53 -1.68 -4.56 -11.76
C PRO A 53 -1.20 -4.79 -10.32
N TRP A 54 -0.11 -5.55 -10.22
CA TRP A 54 0.64 -5.73 -8.98
C TRP A 54 1.41 -4.47 -8.61
N THR A 55 1.40 -4.10 -7.34
CA THR A 55 2.23 -3.00 -6.82
C THR A 55 3.02 -3.42 -5.59
N GLN A 56 4.26 -2.94 -5.50
CA GLN A 56 5.13 -3.17 -4.34
C GLN A 56 4.90 -2.15 -3.24
N VAL A 57 4.43 -0.94 -3.57
CA VAL A 57 4.12 0.07 -2.56
C VAL A 57 2.84 0.79 -2.94
N HIS A 58 1.94 0.98 -1.98
CA HIS A 58 0.69 1.71 -2.22
C HIS A 58 0.32 2.55 -1.02
N LYS A 59 -0.06 3.82 -1.26
CA LYS A 59 -0.57 4.71 -0.23
C LYS A 59 -2.06 4.47 -0.07
N TYR A 60 -2.46 4.02 1.11
CA TYR A 60 -3.86 3.83 1.49
C TYR A 60 -4.14 4.55 2.80
N LEU A 61 -5.12 5.46 2.81
CA LEU A 61 -5.51 6.27 3.98
C LEU A 61 -4.33 6.97 4.69
N GLY A 62 -3.35 7.48 3.94
CA GLY A 62 -2.17 8.15 4.51
C GLY A 62 -1.02 7.21 4.90
N PHE A 63 -1.23 5.91 4.83
CA PHE A 63 -0.26 4.90 5.19
C PHE A 63 0.34 4.23 3.96
N HIS A 64 1.65 3.94 3.99
CA HIS A 64 2.33 3.29 2.87
C HIS A 64 2.44 1.79 3.16
N LEU A 65 1.67 1.01 2.41
CA LEU A 65 1.64 -0.44 2.50
C LEU A 65 2.76 -1.03 1.64
N GLU A 66 3.52 -1.94 2.23
CA GLU A 66 4.59 -2.69 1.56
C GLU A 66 4.46 -4.19 1.87
N PRO A 67 4.60 -5.09 0.89
CA PRO A 67 4.63 -6.54 1.06
C PRO A 67 5.66 -7.04 2.08
N ALA A 68 6.72 -6.26 2.32
CA ALA A 68 7.82 -6.65 3.19
C ALA A 68 7.55 -6.31 4.66
N LEU A 69 6.49 -5.54 4.93
CA LEU A 69 6.18 -4.98 6.25
C LEU A 69 7.42 -4.33 6.90
N LYS A 70 8.33 -3.79 6.07
CA LYS A 70 9.56 -3.15 6.53
C LYS A 70 9.30 -1.76 7.09
N TRP A 71 8.19 -1.13 6.69
CA TRP A 71 7.74 0.20 7.12
C TRP A 71 8.73 1.34 6.92
N LYS A 72 9.91 1.06 6.35
CA LYS A 72 11.00 2.03 6.21
C LYS A 72 10.56 3.23 5.39
N MET A 73 9.92 3.01 4.24
CA MET A 73 9.43 4.12 3.42
C MET A 73 8.39 4.97 4.16
N HIS A 74 7.51 4.34 4.94
CA HIS A 74 6.52 5.07 5.74
C HIS A 74 7.20 5.92 6.82
N ILE A 75 8.13 5.34 7.58
CA ILE A 75 8.88 6.02 8.63
C ILE A 75 9.71 7.17 8.05
N ASP A 76 10.43 6.93 6.96
CA ASP A 76 11.27 7.95 6.31
C ASP A 76 10.42 9.15 5.83
N MET A 77 9.21 8.89 5.29
CA MET A 77 8.29 9.95 4.90
C MET A 77 7.74 10.74 6.10
N MET A 78 7.40 10.05 7.20
CA MET A 78 6.93 10.70 8.43
C MET A 78 8.03 11.55 9.06
N CYS A 79 9.24 11.01 9.21
CA CYS A 79 10.41 11.72 9.71
C CYS A 79 10.78 12.89 8.80
N GLY A 80 10.75 12.72 7.48
CA GLY A 80 10.98 13.79 6.53
C GLY A 80 9.96 14.93 6.63
N GLY A 81 8.68 14.62 6.88
CA GLY A 81 7.65 15.60 7.17
C GLY A 81 7.92 16.38 8.47
N ALA A 82 8.26 15.67 9.55
CA ALA A 82 8.60 16.27 10.83
C ALA A 82 9.85 17.16 10.75
N LEU A 83 10.89 16.71 10.03
CA LEU A 83 12.13 17.47 9.82
C LEU A 83 11.88 18.79 9.07
N LYS A 84 10.98 18.82 8.09
CA LYS A 84 10.60 20.07 7.41
C LYS A 84 10.01 21.07 8.39
N GLY A 85 9.06 20.63 9.23
CA GLY A 85 8.48 21.47 10.28
C GLY A 85 9.52 21.92 11.30
N HIS A 86 10.37 21.00 11.76
CA HIS A 86 11.47 21.29 12.68
C HIS A 86 12.43 22.35 12.10
N ASN A 87 12.84 22.24 10.84
CA ASN A 87 13.75 23.18 10.20
C ASN A 87 13.14 24.59 10.08
N ILE A 88 11.83 24.69 9.83
CA ILE A 88 11.11 25.98 9.82
C ILE A 88 11.17 26.60 11.22
N ILE A 89 10.80 25.84 12.26
CA ILE A 89 10.80 26.33 13.65
C ILE A 89 12.23 26.70 14.10
N LYS A 90 13.24 25.88 13.79
CA LYS A 90 14.65 26.15 14.06
C LYS A 90 15.12 27.44 13.41
N SER A 91 14.74 27.67 12.14
CA SER A 91 15.06 28.90 11.41
C SER A 91 14.39 30.15 12.00
N LEU A 92 13.16 30.03 12.49
CA LEU A 92 12.39 31.15 13.05
C LEU A 92 12.83 31.48 14.48
N ALA A 93 12.99 30.46 15.31
CA ALA A 93 13.29 30.62 16.74
C ALA A 93 14.75 31.01 16.99
N ARG A 94 15.68 30.70 16.05
CA ARG A 94 17.13 30.84 16.25
C ARG A 94 17.68 30.07 17.46
N VAL A 95 16.93 29.08 17.97
CA VAL A 95 17.32 28.22 19.09
C VAL A 95 17.46 26.79 18.60
N SER A 96 18.60 26.15 18.89
CA SER A 96 18.81 24.72 18.66
C SER A 96 18.45 23.95 19.93
N TRP A 97 17.40 23.14 19.86
CA TRP A 97 17.00 22.20 20.92
C TRP A 97 17.69 20.84 20.71
N ASP A 98 18.97 20.86 20.37
CA ASP A 98 19.78 19.65 20.19
C ASP A 98 20.37 19.28 21.56
N PRO A 99 20.12 18.07 22.11
CA PRO A 99 20.56 17.68 23.46
C PRO A 99 22.05 17.29 23.55
N THR A 100 22.82 17.54 22.49
CA THR A 100 24.25 17.23 22.41
C THR A 100 25.05 18.52 22.34
N LEU A 101 25.15 19.19 23.48
CA LEU A 101 26.29 20.03 23.87
C LEU A 101 26.86 19.45 25.16
#